data_AF-A0AAV6MMD0-F1
#
_entry.id   AF-A0AAV6MMD0-F1
#
_cell.length_a   1.000
_cell.length_b   1.000
_cell.length_c   1.000
_cell.angle_alpha   90.00
_cell.angle_beta   90.00
_cell.angle_gamma   90.00
#
_symmetry.space_group_name_H-M   'P 1'
#
loop_
_entity.id
_entity.type
_entity.pdbx_description
1 polymer ?
#
loop_
_entity_poly.entity_id
_entity_poly.type
_entity_poly.pdbx_seq_one_letter_code
_entity_poly.pdbx_strand_id
1 'polypeptide(L)'
;MGKLRLVIEKMAGRQILARAPQGGSYFAHLLVNMSGSRRKTREPKEETVTLGPAVREGEHVFGVAHIFASFNDTFIHVTDLSGRETLVRITGGMKVKADRDESSPYAAMLAAQDVSQRCKELGITALHIKLRATGGNKTKTPGPGAQSALRALARSGMRIGRIEDVTPIPTDSTRRKGGRRGRRLSARVEQILPAVQLLFTQIRTSPPLLNAGNSLTLSAKAPSLQNFPAKSQKKKIKATTKPLPSA
;
A
#
# COMPACT_ATOMS: atom_id res chain seq x y z
N MET A 1 -46.46 -3.33 2.26
CA MET A 1 -46.12 -4.70 1.83
C MET A 1 -46.61 -4.90 0.41
N GLY A 2 -45.71 -5.04 -0.57
CA GLY A 2 -46.12 -5.18 -1.97
C GLY A 2 -44.96 -5.15 -2.97
N LYS A 3 -44.46 -6.36 -3.28
CA LYS A 3 -43.86 -6.80 -4.55
C LYS A 3 -42.60 -6.09 -5.09
N LEU A 4 -41.45 -6.62 -4.65
CA LEU A 4 -40.27 -7.04 -5.43
C LEU A 4 -40.18 -6.57 -6.90
N ARG A 5 -39.22 -5.68 -7.19
CA ARG A 5 -38.82 -5.31 -8.55
C ARG A 5 -37.34 -4.88 -8.56
N LEU A 6 -36.43 -5.79 -8.89
CA LEU A 6 -35.36 -5.59 -9.90
C LEU A 6 -34.43 -6.81 -9.94
N VAL A 7 -34.53 -7.55 -11.04
CA VAL A 7 -33.62 -8.60 -11.53
C VAL A 7 -32.43 -7.88 -12.19
N ILE A 8 -31.22 -7.93 -11.62
CA ILE A 8 -30.11 -8.87 -11.88
C ILE A 8 -29.75 -9.01 -13.39
N GLU A 9 -28.55 -8.50 -13.68
CA GLU A 9 -27.56 -8.95 -14.69
C GLU A 9 -27.93 -9.05 -16.17
N LYS A 10 -27.47 -8.04 -16.93
CA LYS A 10 -26.98 -8.22 -18.30
C LYS A 10 -25.57 -8.83 -18.25
N MET A 11 -25.49 -10.15 -18.35
CA MET A 11 -24.28 -10.87 -18.72
C MET A 11 -24.65 -11.95 -19.73
N ALA A 12 -23.73 -12.20 -20.66
CA ALA A 12 -23.73 -13.29 -21.65
C ALA A 12 -24.70 -13.13 -22.83
N GLY A 13 -24.25 -12.38 -23.84
CA GLY A 13 -24.57 -12.70 -25.23
C GLY A 13 -24.00 -14.08 -25.56
N ARG A 14 -24.89 -15.06 -25.75
CA ARG A 14 -24.60 -16.34 -26.40
C ARG A 14 -25.55 -16.51 -27.56
N GLN A 15 -24.97 -16.64 -28.74
CA GLN A 15 -25.61 -17.00 -30.00
C GLN A 15 -26.25 -18.38 -29.87
N ILE A 16 -27.49 -18.53 -30.34
CA ILE A 16 -28.05 -19.83 -30.71
C ILE A 16 -28.67 -19.69 -32.11
N LEU A 17 -28.04 -20.36 -33.06
CA LEU A 17 -28.56 -20.66 -34.39
C LEU A 17 -29.84 -21.49 -34.28
N ALA A 18 -30.89 -21.12 -35.03
CA ALA A 18 -31.97 -22.03 -35.39
C ALA A 18 -32.26 -21.90 -36.90
N ARG A 19 -32.08 -23.02 -37.60
CA ARG A 19 -32.45 -23.26 -39.02
C ARG A 19 -33.97 -23.22 -39.18
N ALA A 20 -34.47 -22.60 -40.25
CA ALA A 20 -35.82 -22.81 -40.77
C ALA A 20 -35.75 -23.23 -42.26
N PRO A 21 -36.50 -24.24 -42.72
CA PRO A 21 -36.58 -24.58 -44.13
C PRO A 21 -37.79 -23.94 -44.84
N GLN A 22 -37.54 -23.54 -46.09
CA GLN A 22 -38.40 -23.60 -47.29
C GLN A 22 -39.87 -23.13 -47.23
N GLY A 23 -40.18 -22.13 -48.06
CA GLY A 23 -41.46 -22.08 -48.76
C GLY A 23 -42.13 -20.70 -48.87
N GLY A 24 -42.37 -20.27 -50.11
CA GLY A 24 -43.62 -19.58 -50.45
C GLY A 24 -43.57 -18.05 -50.49
N SER A 25 -43.43 -17.53 -51.70
CA SER A 25 -43.67 -16.15 -52.11
C SER A 25 -45.13 -15.71 -51.95
N TYR A 26 -45.31 -14.38 -52.00
CA TYR A 26 -46.49 -13.58 -52.36
C TYR A 26 -47.20 -12.78 -51.25
N PHE A 27 -47.57 -11.56 -51.65
CA PHE A 27 -48.51 -10.58 -51.06
C PHE A 27 -47.99 -9.49 -50.09
N ALA A 28 -47.58 -8.38 -50.71
CA ALA A 28 -48.20 -7.05 -50.65
C ALA A 28 -48.26 -6.21 -49.34
N HIS A 29 -48.19 -4.89 -49.58
CA HIS A 29 -48.56 -3.73 -48.76
C HIS A 29 -47.53 -3.09 -47.81
N LEU A 30 -46.90 -2.02 -48.33
CA LEU A 30 -47.08 -0.63 -47.87
C LEU A 30 -47.28 -0.42 -46.36
N LEU A 31 -46.21 -0.02 -45.64
CA LEU A 31 -46.31 0.77 -44.41
C LEU A 31 -44.97 1.46 -44.08
N VAL A 32 -44.95 2.76 -44.35
CA VAL A 32 -44.29 3.86 -43.62
C VAL A 32 -43.03 3.50 -42.81
N ASN A 33 -41.86 3.85 -43.37
CA ASN A 33 -40.62 4.00 -42.64
C ASN A 33 -40.68 5.26 -41.73
N MET A 34 -41.17 5.11 -40.50
CA MET A 34 -40.89 6.05 -39.42
C MET A 34 -39.58 5.64 -38.73
N SER A 35 -38.46 6.15 -39.24
CA SER A 35 -37.16 6.10 -38.56
C SER A 35 -37.17 7.01 -37.33
N GLY A 36 -37.73 6.51 -36.23
CA GLY A 36 -37.61 7.12 -34.91
C GLY A 36 -36.15 7.14 -34.48
N SER A 37 -35.50 8.30 -34.61
CA SER A 37 -34.18 8.55 -34.06
C SER A 37 -34.20 8.29 -32.55
N ARG A 38 -33.53 7.22 -32.10
CA ARG A 38 -33.23 7.01 -30.68
C ARG A 38 -32.45 8.23 -30.20
N ARG A 39 -33.13 9.16 -29.51
CA ARG A 39 -32.49 10.20 -28.72
C ARG A 39 -31.58 9.52 -27.71
N LYS A 40 -30.29 9.53 -28.01
CA LYS A 40 -29.23 9.14 -27.07
C LYS A 40 -29.27 10.15 -25.93
N THR A 41 -29.89 9.77 -24.81
CA THR A 41 -29.85 10.54 -23.58
C THR A 41 -28.40 10.86 -23.28
N ARG A 42 -28.02 12.14 -23.41
CA ARG A 42 -26.71 12.63 -23.02
C ARG A 42 -26.71 12.59 -21.50
N GLU A 43 -26.00 11.63 -20.92
CA GLU A 43 -25.67 11.67 -19.50
C GLU A 43 -24.97 13.01 -19.22
N PRO A 44 -25.38 13.76 -18.18
CA PRO A 44 -24.73 15.02 -17.83
C PRO A 44 -23.27 14.70 -17.51
N LYS A 45 -22.34 15.25 -18.30
CA LYS A 45 -20.92 15.20 -17.96
C LYS A 45 -20.76 16.00 -16.68
N GLU A 46 -20.40 15.35 -15.59
CA GLU A 46 -19.97 16.03 -14.38
C GLU A 46 -18.76 16.91 -14.75
N GLU A 47 -18.99 18.21 -14.84
CA GLU A 47 -17.94 19.20 -15.00
C GLU A 47 -17.14 19.21 -13.70
N THR A 48 -16.04 18.46 -13.70
CA THR A 48 -15.05 18.56 -12.64
C THR A 48 -14.41 19.94 -12.77
N VAL A 49 -14.88 20.89 -11.95
CA VAL A 49 -14.32 22.23 -11.82
C VAL A 49 -12.86 22.07 -11.39
N THR A 50 -11.96 22.14 -12.35
CA THR A 50 -10.52 22.03 -12.12
C THR A 50 -10.00 23.41 -11.76
N LEU A 51 -9.87 23.65 -10.45
CA LEU A 51 -9.21 24.82 -9.90
C LEU A 51 -7.70 24.61 -10.04
N GLY A 52 -7.15 24.97 -11.19
CA GLY A 52 -5.71 24.93 -11.48
C GLY A 52 -5.22 26.29 -11.99
N PRO A 53 -3.92 26.58 -11.87
CA PRO A 53 -3.35 27.78 -12.48
C PRO A 53 -3.59 27.77 -14.00
N ALA A 54 -3.90 28.94 -14.58
CA ALA A 54 -4.00 29.10 -16.02
C ALA A 54 -2.58 29.19 -16.60
N VAL A 55 -2.08 28.09 -17.15
CA VAL A 55 -0.71 27.96 -17.65
C VAL A 55 -0.73 27.93 -19.17
N ARG A 56 0.28 28.54 -19.80
CA ARG A 56 0.44 28.49 -21.26
C ARG A 56 0.90 27.10 -21.69
N GLU A 57 0.55 26.72 -22.92
CA GLU A 57 0.97 25.44 -23.48
C GLU A 57 2.51 25.34 -23.52
N GLY A 58 3.06 24.27 -22.94
CA GLY A 58 4.51 24.03 -22.86
C GLY A 58 5.19 24.47 -21.56
N GLU A 59 4.49 25.20 -20.68
CA GLU A 59 5.02 25.60 -19.38
C GLU A 59 4.64 24.60 -18.28
N HIS A 60 5.52 24.43 -17.30
CA HIS A 60 5.33 23.49 -16.20
C HIS A 60 5.12 24.22 -14.89
N VAL A 61 4.09 23.81 -14.15
CA VAL A 61 3.85 24.27 -12.78
C VAL A 61 4.68 23.42 -11.86
N PHE A 62 5.65 24.06 -11.21
CA PHE A 62 6.55 23.39 -10.28
C PHE A 62 5.98 23.39 -8.86
N GLY A 63 5.94 22.21 -8.24
CA GLY A 63 5.82 22.03 -6.81
C GLY A 63 7.11 21.48 -6.20
N VAL A 64 7.16 21.36 -4.87
CA VAL A 64 8.28 20.73 -4.16
C VAL A 64 7.80 19.47 -3.45
N ALA A 65 8.36 18.32 -3.82
CA ALA A 65 8.14 17.05 -3.16
C ALA A 65 9.20 16.81 -2.08
N HIS A 66 8.80 16.99 -0.83
CA HIS A 66 9.54 16.59 0.35
C HIS A 66 9.34 15.09 0.60
N ILE A 67 10.35 14.30 0.22
CA ILE A 67 10.36 12.85 0.46
C ILE A 67 11.14 12.60 1.75
N PHE A 68 10.43 12.32 2.84
CA PHE A 68 11.06 11.91 4.09
C PHE A 68 11.09 10.39 4.18
N ALA A 69 12.28 9.81 4.03
CA ALA A 69 12.48 8.37 4.06
C ALA A 69 13.23 7.97 5.34
N SER A 70 12.48 7.46 6.31
CA SER A 70 13.04 6.85 7.52
C SER A 70 13.02 5.32 7.42
N PHE A 71 13.61 4.63 8.40
CA PHE A 71 13.56 3.17 8.47
C PHE A 71 12.22 2.62 8.96
N ASN A 72 11.35 3.48 9.51
CA ASN A 72 10.07 3.05 10.06
C ASN A 72 8.92 3.44 9.13
N ASP A 73 8.98 4.61 8.51
CA ASP A 73 7.94 5.09 7.60
C ASP A 73 8.52 6.01 6.51
N THR A 74 7.74 6.22 5.46
CA THR A 74 8.06 7.04 4.29
C THR A 74 6.94 8.06 4.08
N PHE A 75 7.32 9.33 3.96
CA PHE A 75 6.36 10.42 3.77
C PHE A 75 6.63 11.05 2.42
N ILE A 76 5.55 11.28 1.69
CA ILE A 76 5.57 12.02 0.43
C ILE A 76 4.69 13.23 0.65
N HIS A 77 5.33 14.38 0.71
CA HIS A 77 4.70 15.64 1.01
C HIS A 77 4.98 16.63 -0.10
N VAL A 78 3.95 17.03 -0.83
CA VAL A 78 4.05 17.99 -1.92
C VAL A 78 3.54 19.34 -1.42
N THR A 79 4.37 20.35 -1.60
CA THR A 79 4.10 21.75 -1.26
C THR A 79 4.24 22.63 -2.47
N ASP A 80 3.89 23.90 -2.29
CA ASP A 80 4.27 24.99 -3.17
C ASP A 80 5.81 25.23 -3.18
N LEU A 81 6.27 26.16 -4.03
CA LEU A 81 7.67 26.55 -4.12
C LEU A 81 8.20 27.25 -2.86
N SER A 82 7.35 28.01 -2.15
CA SER A 82 7.74 28.61 -0.87
C SER A 82 7.89 27.57 0.23
N GLY A 83 7.28 26.39 0.09
CA GLY A 83 7.27 25.33 1.08
C GLY A 83 6.41 25.64 2.31
N ARG A 84 5.51 26.63 2.21
CA ARG A 84 4.62 27.05 3.31
C ARG A 84 3.27 26.36 3.22
N GLU A 85 2.74 26.22 2.00
CA GLU A 85 1.43 25.66 1.76
C GLU A 85 1.53 24.20 1.31
N THR A 86 0.75 23.35 1.95
CA THR A 86 0.76 21.90 1.70
C THR A 86 -0.35 21.54 0.73
N LEU A 87 0.02 20.99 -0.43
CA LEU A 87 -0.94 20.60 -1.45
C LEU A 87 -1.44 19.18 -1.16
N VAL A 88 -0.50 18.25 -0.98
CA VAL A 88 -0.83 16.85 -0.71
C VAL A 88 0.18 16.24 0.25
N ARG A 89 -0.31 15.52 1.26
CA ARG A 89 0.52 14.74 2.18
C ARG A 89 -0.04 13.32 2.31
N ILE A 90 0.77 12.33 1.95
CA ILE A 90 0.44 10.91 2.12
C ILE A 90 1.68 10.19 2.63
N THR A 91 1.48 9.22 3.52
CA THR A 91 2.54 8.39 4.08
C THR A 91 2.39 6.93 3.65
N GLY A 92 3.47 6.15 3.74
CA GLY A 92 3.46 4.72 3.49
C GLY A 92 2.50 3.99 4.44
N GLY A 93 2.50 4.37 5.72
CA GLY A 93 1.58 3.83 6.71
C GLY A 93 0.10 4.12 6.46
N MET A 94 -0.27 5.14 5.67
CA MET A 94 -1.67 5.33 5.28
C MET A 94 -2.17 4.29 4.27
N LYS A 95 -1.25 3.64 3.54
CA LYS A 95 -1.58 2.68 2.47
C LYS A 95 -1.46 1.24 2.91
N VAL A 96 -0.69 0.98 3.96
CA VAL A 96 -0.46 -0.36 4.49
C VAL A 96 -0.94 -0.44 5.93
N LYS A 97 -1.69 -1.49 6.28
CA LYS A 97 -2.25 -1.68 7.63
C LYS A 97 -1.28 -2.30 8.63
N ALA A 98 -0.13 -2.77 8.17
CA ALA A 98 0.84 -3.48 8.99
C ALA A 98 2.02 -2.56 9.36
N ASP A 99 2.22 -2.33 10.65
CA ASP A 99 3.25 -1.43 11.20
C ASP A 99 4.68 -1.74 10.71
N ARG A 100 4.98 -3.02 10.47
CA ARG A 100 6.31 -3.45 10.00
C ARG A 100 6.58 -3.06 8.54
N ASP A 101 5.53 -2.87 7.75
CA ASP A 101 5.58 -2.71 6.30
C ASP A 101 5.37 -1.24 5.87
N GLU A 102 5.26 -0.31 6.83
CA GLU A 102 5.12 1.14 6.59
C GLU A 102 6.32 1.75 5.85
N SER A 103 7.54 1.29 6.14
CA SER A 103 8.76 1.72 5.46
C SER A 103 9.01 1.01 4.14
N SER A 104 8.21 0.00 3.80
CA SER A 104 8.48 -0.89 2.68
C SER A 104 8.49 -0.11 1.35
N PRO A 105 9.32 -0.53 0.39
CA PRO A 105 9.35 0.10 -0.93
C PRO A 105 7.99 0.03 -1.66
N TYR A 106 7.19 -0.99 -1.36
CA TYR A 106 5.85 -1.15 -1.90
C TYR A 106 4.87 -0.10 -1.35
N ALA A 107 4.90 0.14 -0.03
CA ALA A 107 4.09 1.18 0.61
C ALA A 107 4.40 2.58 0.03
N ALA A 108 5.69 2.89 -0.13
CA ALA A 108 6.15 4.15 -0.69
C ALA A 108 5.70 4.34 -2.15
N MET A 109 5.69 3.28 -2.95
CA MET A 109 5.22 3.31 -4.34
C MET A 109 3.71 3.64 -4.41
N LEU A 110 2.89 2.98 -3.58
CA LEU A 110 1.44 3.24 -3.54
C LEU A 110 1.17 4.69 -3.12
N ALA A 111 1.83 5.16 -2.06
CA ALA A 111 1.72 6.54 -1.60
C ALA A 111 2.08 7.54 -2.71
N ALA A 112 3.15 7.29 -3.48
CA ALA A 112 3.59 8.15 -4.57
C ALA A 112 2.56 8.23 -5.71
N GLN A 113 1.92 7.11 -6.04
CA GLN A 113 0.87 7.08 -7.07
C GLN A 113 -0.33 7.93 -6.65
N ASP A 114 -0.79 7.79 -5.41
CA ASP A 114 -1.91 8.58 -4.90
C ASP A 114 -1.59 10.08 -4.81
N VAL A 115 -0.36 10.43 -4.41
CA VAL A 115 0.09 11.82 -4.41
C VAL A 115 0.07 12.39 -5.82
N SER A 116 0.60 11.65 -6.79
CA SER A 116 0.65 12.11 -8.19
C SER A 116 -0.74 12.32 -8.78
N GLN A 117 -1.72 11.50 -8.42
CA GLN A 117 -3.09 11.66 -8.88
C GLN A 117 -3.70 12.97 -8.37
N ARG A 118 -3.58 13.23 -7.07
CA ARG A 118 -4.06 14.48 -6.46
C ARG A 118 -3.31 15.72 -6.97
N CYS A 119 -2.01 15.61 -7.25
CA CYS A 119 -1.23 16.70 -7.82
C CYS A 119 -1.73 17.09 -9.23
N LYS A 120 -2.16 16.11 -10.04
CA LYS A 120 -2.73 16.36 -11.37
C LYS A 120 -4.09 17.04 -11.28
N GLU A 121 -4.91 16.67 -10.31
CA GLU A 121 -6.20 17.32 -10.05
C GLU A 121 -6.04 18.81 -9.72
N LEU A 122 -4.94 19.17 -9.04
CA LEU A 122 -4.56 20.54 -8.70
C LEU A 122 -3.81 21.29 -9.82
N GLY A 123 -3.51 20.63 -10.94
CA GLY A 123 -2.79 21.25 -12.08
C GLY A 123 -1.27 21.36 -11.91
N ILE A 124 -0.66 20.62 -10.98
CA ILE A 124 0.80 20.55 -10.83
C ILE A 124 1.35 19.55 -11.85
N THR A 125 2.32 19.96 -12.67
CA THR A 125 2.88 19.12 -13.74
C THR A 125 4.32 18.69 -13.48
N ALA A 126 5.09 19.48 -12.71
CA ALA A 126 6.48 19.20 -12.39
C ALA A 126 6.76 19.30 -10.88
N LEU A 127 7.76 18.56 -10.41
CA LEU A 127 8.17 18.52 -9.01
C LEU A 127 9.68 18.64 -8.85
N HIS A 128 10.12 19.53 -7.97
CA HIS A 128 11.45 19.49 -7.38
C HIS A 128 11.48 18.52 -6.22
N ILE A 129 12.49 17.68 -6.13
CA ILE A 129 12.57 16.63 -5.11
C ILE A 129 13.57 17.05 -4.05
N LYS A 130 13.09 17.12 -2.81
CA LYS A 130 13.92 17.29 -1.61
C LYS A 130 13.88 15.98 -0.83
N LEU A 131 14.94 15.18 -0.97
CA LEU A 131 15.09 13.93 -0.26
C LEU A 131 15.59 14.21 1.15
N ARG A 132 15.00 13.56 2.15
CA ARG A 132 15.35 13.74 3.55
C ARG A 132 15.39 12.40 4.28
N ALA A 133 16.54 12.05 4.84
CA ALA A 133 16.65 11.02 5.88
C ALA A 133 16.41 11.60 7.28
N THR A 134 16.47 10.75 8.31
CA THR A 134 16.22 11.18 9.70
C THR A 134 17.23 12.23 10.19
N GLY A 135 18.51 12.06 9.87
CA GLY A 135 19.59 13.02 10.14
C GLY A 135 19.79 13.36 11.62
N GLY A 136 20.44 14.49 11.86
CA GLY A 136 20.82 14.94 13.21
C GLY A 136 21.78 13.98 13.89
N ASN A 137 21.41 13.53 15.09
CA ASN A 137 22.15 12.53 15.85
C ASN A 137 21.81 11.07 15.48
N LYS A 138 20.92 10.85 14.49
CA LYS A 138 20.51 9.52 14.03
C LYS A 138 21.18 9.19 12.68
N THR A 139 20.57 8.27 11.93
CA THR A 139 21.07 7.83 10.62
C THR A 139 20.86 8.90 9.56
N LYS A 140 21.92 9.17 8.79
CA LYS A 140 21.92 10.10 7.66
C LYS A 140 21.55 9.42 6.34
N THR A 141 21.65 8.09 6.29
CA THR A 141 21.25 7.29 5.13
C THR A 141 19.73 7.29 4.98
N PRO A 142 19.18 7.56 3.79
CA PRO A 142 17.75 7.48 3.53
C PRO A 142 17.23 6.05 3.68
N GLY A 143 15.98 5.93 4.11
CA GLY A 143 15.31 4.64 4.27
C GLY A 143 14.98 3.93 2.94
N PRO A 144 14.53 2.67 3.01
CA PRO A 144 14.35 1.81 1.84
C PRO A 144 13.31 2.32 0.82
N GLY A 145 12.28 3.06 1.27
CA GLY A 145 11.27 3.59 0.35
C GLY A 145 11.65 4.87 -0.41
N ALA A 146 12.83 5.46 -0.15
CA ALA A 146 13.27 6.68 -0.84
C ALA A 146 13.29 6.54 -2.36
N GLN A 147 14.00 5.53 -2.86
CA GLN A 147 14.21 5.35 -4.29
C GLN A 147 12.94 4.85 -5.00
N SER A 148 12.14 4.05 -4.29
CA SER A 148 10.85 3.57 -4.80
C SER A 148 9.85 4.69 -4.98
N ALA A 149 9.75 5.63 -4.03
CA ALA A 149 8.89 6.81 -4.15
C ALA A 149 9.29 7.69 -5.34
N LEU A 150 10.59 8.00 -5.48
CA LEU A 150 11.10 8.82 -6.59
C LEU A 150 10.79 8.19 -7.94
N ARG A 151 11.08 6.88 -8.09
CA ARG A 151 10.81 6.13 -9.31
C ARG A 151 9.31 6.07 -9.63
N ALA A 152 8.47 5.93 -8.62
CA ALA A 152 7.02 5.89 -8.79
C ALA A 152 6.49 7.24 -9.29
N LEU A 153 6.91 8.37 -8.70
CA LEU A 153 6.53 9.71 -9.15
C LEU A 153 6.88 9.96 -10.62
N ALA A 154 8.09 9.54 -11.06
CA ALA A 154 8.48 9.61 -12.47
C ALA A 154 7.55 8.78 -13.36
N ARG A 155 7.26 7.53 -12.96
CA ARG A 155 6.40 6.62 -13.73
C ARG A 155 4.95 7.10 -13.80
N SER A 156 4.47 7.80 -12.77
CA SER A 156 3.14 8.40 -12.73
C SER A 156 2.98 9.59 -13.68
N GLY A 157 4.05 10.05 -14.35
CA GLY A 157 3.99 11.13 -15.33
C GLY A 157 4.24 12.53 -14.76
N MET A 158 4.73 12.65 -13.53
CA MET A 158 5.22 13.93 -13.00
C MET A 158 6.60 14.22 -13.59
N ARG A 159 6.83 15.45 -14.06
CA ARG A 159 8.15 15.87 -14.55
C ARG A 159 9.08 16.13 -13.37
N ILE A 160 10.22 15.46 -13.32
CA ILE A 160 11.21 15.66 -12.25
C ILE A 160 12.11 16.83 -12.64
N GLY A 161 12.22 17.81 -11.74
CA GLY A 161 13.18 18.90 -11.85
C GLY A 161 14.46 18.60 -11.09
N ARG A 162 14.86 19.50 -10.18
CA ARG A 162 16.05 19.34 -9.34
C ARG A 162 15.83 18.31 -8.24
N ILE A 163 16.89 17.54 -7.95
CA ILE A 163 16.92 16.58 -6.84
C ILE A 163 18.00 17.06 -5.87
N GLU A 164 17.59 17.33 -4.64
CA GLU A 164 18.47 17.83 -3.57
C GLU A 164 18.33 16.93 -2.33
N ASP A 165 19.45 16.66 -1.65
CA ASP A 165 19.44 16.06 -0.32
C ASP A 165 19.38 17.16 0.74
N VAL A 166 18.31 17.17 1.52
CA VAL A 166 18.08 18.10 2.63
C VAL A 166 18.16 17.39 3.98
N THR A 167 18.94 16.31 4.07
CA THR A 167 19.24 15.66 5.34
C THR A 167 19.87 16.66 6.33
N PRO A 168 19.30 16.80 7.55
CA PRO A 168 19.87 17.74 8.51
C PRO A 168 21.21 17.19 9.02
N ILE A 169 22.30 17.85 8.63
CA ILE A 169 23.66 17.54 9.05
C ILE A 169 24.09 18.61 10.08
N PRO A 170 24.21 18.25 11.38
CA PRO A 170 24.69 19.18 12.37
C PRO A 170 26.22 19.34 12.27
N THR A 171 26.73 20.55 12.58
CA THR A 171 28.18 20.81 12.71
C THR A 171 28.77 19.99 13.86
N ASP A 172 28.17 20.12 15.04
CA ASP A 172 28.34 19.25 16.20
C ASP A 172 27.00 18.71 16.67
N SER A 173 26.98 17.47 17.17
CA SER A 173 25.74 16.78 17.53
C SER A 173 25.60 16.53 19.03
N THR A 174 24.36 16.54 19.50
CA THR A 174 24.03 16.10 20.86
C THR A 174 24.26 14.60 21.01
N ARG A 175 24.43 14.14 22.25
CA ARG A 175 24.63 12.72 22.56
C ARG A 175 23.54 11.84 21.92
N ARG A 176 23.97 10.84 21.14
CA ARG A 176 23.07 9.88 20.49
C ARG A 176 22.25 9.09 21.52
N LYS A 177 21.01 8.74 21.13
CA LYS A 177 20.16 7.85 21.94
C LYS A 177 20.81 6.46 22.07
N GLY A 178 21.25 6.12 23.28
CA GLY A 178 21.91 4.87 23.60
C GLY A 178 22.86 5.01 24.79
N GLY A 179 23.22 3.88 25.41
CA GLY A 179 24.30 3.87 26.40
C GLY A 179 25.66 3.99 25.73
N ARG A 180 26.72 4.20 26.51
CA ARG A 180 28.12 4.16 26.01
C ARG A 180 28.44 2.85 25.27
N ARG A 181 27.79 1.76 25.68
CA ARG A 181 27.92 0.40 25.11
C ARG A 181 27.01 0.16 23.88
N GLY A 182 26.31 1.18 23.40
CA GLY A 182 25.39 1.07 22.26
C GLY A 182 24.06 0.36 22.57
N ARG A 183 23.30 0.06 21.51
CA ARG A 183 22.05 -0.72 21.57
C ARG A 183 22.40 -2.21 21.46
N ARG A 184 22.27 -2.96 22.55
CA ARG A 184 22.38 -4.42 22.56
C ARG A 184 21.01 -5.01 22.27
N LEU A 185 20.87 -5.70 21.15
CA LEU A 185 19.70 -6.55 20.93
C LEU A 185 19.94 -7.85 21.68
N SER A 186 19.01 -8.28 22.53
CA SER A 186 19.09 -9.60 23.14
C SER A 186 19.03 -10.62 22.00
N ALA A 187 20.12 -11.36 21.78
CA ALA A 187 20.28 -12.41 20.78
C ALA A 187 19.41 -13.64 21.10
N ARG A 188 18.11 -13.44 21.31
CA ARG A 188 17.15 -14.54 21.52
C ARG A 188 16.75 -15.23 20.22
N VAL A 189 17.10 -14.64 19.07
CA VAL A 189 16.75 -15.15 17.74
C VAL A 189 17.83 -16.10 17.19
N GLU A 190 19.10 -15.96 17.61
CA GLU A 190 20.18 -16.83 17.14
C GLU A 190 20.22 -18.21 17.83
N GLN A 191 19.51 -18.41 18.94
CA GLN A 191 19.50 -19.70 19.64
C GLN A 191 18.47 -20.72 19.08
N ILE A 192 17.52 -20.29 18.24
CA ILE A 192 16.48 -21.17 17.68
C ILE A 192 16.85 -21.65 16.27
N LEU A 193 17.59 -20.83 15.51
CA LEU A 193 17.98 -21.13 14.12
C LEU A 193 18.78 -22.42 13.95
N PRO A 194 19.80 -22.77 14.76
CA PRO A 194 20.51 -24.03 14.56
C PRO A 194 19.63 -25.25 14.87
N ALA A 195 18.71 -25.15 15.83
CA ALA A 195 17.82 -26.25 16.20
C ALA A 195 16.73 -26.51 15.14
N VAL A 196 16.16 -25.44 14.56
CA VAL A 196 15.15 -25.55 13.48
C VAL A 196 15.79 -26.06 12.18
N GLN A 197 17.03 -25.64 11.89
CA GLN A 197 17.76 -26.12 10.71
C GLN A 197 18.07 -27.62 10.81
N LEU A 198 18.51 -28.10 12.00
CA LEU A 198 18.80 -29.52 12.24
C LEU A 198 17.54 -30.39 12.13
N LEU A 199 16.40 -29.92 12.63
CA LEU A 199 15.13 -30.64 12.54
C LEU A 199 14.65 -30.75 11.08
N PHE A 200 14.80 -29.68 10.28
CA PHE A 200 14.42 -29.70 8.86
C PHE A 200 15.32 -30.59 8.00
N THR A 201 16.61 -30.69 8.33
CA THR A 201 17.52 -31.64 7.67
C THR A 201 17.20 -33.09 8.03
N GLN A 202 16.87 -33.40 9.30
CA GLN A 202 16.48 -34.76 9.70
C GLN A 202 15.21 -35.26 8.98
N ILE A 203 14.23 -34.39 8.76
CA ILE A 203 12.98 -34.74 8.05
C ILE A 203 13.23 -34.98 6.55
N ARG A 204 14.24 -34.32 5.95
CA ARG A 204 14.55 -34.47 4.52
C ARG A 204 15.45 -35.66 4.19
N THR A 205 16.23 -36.16 5.15
CA THR A 205 17.19 -37.27 4.92
C THR A 205 16.68 -38.64 5.34
N SER A 206 15.48 -38.75 5.92
CA SER A 206 14.88 -40.05 6.26
C SER A 206 14.26 -40.71 5.02
N PRO A 207 14.72 -41.90 4.58
CA PRO A 207 14.12 -42.62 3.46
C PRO A 207 12.75 -43.18 3.84
N PRO A 208 11.76 -43.24 2.93
CA PRO A 208 10.49 -43.90 3.19
C PRO A 208 10.70 -45.41 3.17
N LEU A 209 10.58 -46.06 4.33
CA LEU A 209 10.56 -47.53 4.39
C LEU A 209 9.22 -48.03 3.86
N LEU A 210 9.28 -48.72 2.72
CA LEU A 210 8.17 -49.46 2.11
C LEU A 210 7.94 -50.79 2.87
N ASN A 211 6.73 -50.90 3.42
CA ASN A 211 5.87 -52.06 3.66
C ASN A 211 6.45 -53.42 4.13
N ALA A 212 5.94 -53.90 5.27
CA ALA A 212 5.35 -55.24 5.37
C ALA A 212 4.40 -55.28 6.59
N GLY A 213 3.24 -55.90 6.43
CA GLY A 213 2.22 -55.98 7.46
C GLY A 213 2.69 -56.67 8.73
N ASN A 214 2.28 -56.12 9.87
CA ASN A 214 1.83 -56.92 11.01
C ASN A 214 1.05 -56.04 11.96
N SER A 215 -0.15 -56.51 12.30
CA SER A 215 -1.03 -55.98 13.32
C SER A 215 -0.37 -56.10 14.70
N LEU A 216 0.19 -55.01 15.23
CA LEU A 216 0.42 -54.86 16.66
C LEU A 216 0.09 -53.42 17.07
N THR A 217 -0.93 -53.31 17.89
CA THR A 217 -1.38 -52.12 18.60
C THR A 217 -0.25 -51.59 19.49
N LEU A 218 0.39 -50.49 19.09
CA LEU A 218 1.23 -49.69 19.98
C LEU A 218 0.53 -48.37 20.30
N SER A 219 -0.05 -48.35 21.50
CA SER A 219 -0.54 -47.17 22.21
C SER A 219 0.58 -46.12 22.31
N ALA A 220 0.52 -45.10 21.45
CA ALA A 220 1.36 -43.92 21.54
C ALA A 220 0.82 -43.02 22.66
N LYS A 221 1.28 -43.27 23.89
CA LYS A 221 1.07 -42.37 25.02
C LYS A 221 1.85 -41.08 24.76
N ALA A 222 1.13 -40.01 24.43
CA ALA A 222 1.70 -38.67 24.32
C ALA A 222 2.45 -38.32 25.62
N PRO A 223 3.69 -37.80 25.58
CA PRO A 223 4.32 -37.26 26.76
C PRO A 223 3.51 -36.05 27.21
N SER A 224 2.87 -36.20 28.36
CA SER A 224 2.14 -35.16 29.06
C SER A 224 3.03 -33.95 29.27
N LEU A 225 2.56 -32.79 28.81
CA LEU A 225 3.01 -31.48 29.26
C LEU A 225 2.80 -31.38 30.78
N GLN A 226 3.82 -31.70 31.56
CA GLN A 226 3.85 -31.39 32.98
C GLN A 226 5.12 -30.61 33.29
N ASN A 227 4.87 -29.34 33.63
CA ASN A 227 5.58 -28.55 34.61
C ASN A 227 7.00 -28.08 34.27
N PHE A 228 7.05 -26.89 33.66
CA PHE A 228 8.06 -25.89 34.06
C PHE A 228 7.37 -24.59 34.52
N PRO A 229 7.87 -23.98 35.61
CA PRO A 229 7.10 -23.07 36.45
C PRO A 229 6.83 -21.72 35.78
N ALA A 230 5.56 -21.32 35.83
CA ALA A 230 5.10 -19.97 35.54
C ALA A 230 5.66 -18.95 36.55
N LYS A 231 6.87 -18.46 36.33
CA LYS A 231 7.38 -17.23 36.95
C LYS A 231 7.76 -16.24 35.86
N SER A 232 6.81 -15.40 35.48
CA SER A 232 7.00 -13.98 35.12
C SER A 232 5.83 -13.45 34.28
N GLN A 233 4.61 -13.51 34.81
CA GLN A 233 3.51 -12.67 34.32
C GLN A 233 2.66 -12.20 35.50
N LYS A 234 3.06 -11.08 36.10
CA LYS A 234 2.22 -10.12 36.83
C LYS A 234 3.05 -8.86 37.09
N LYS A 235 3.34 -8.09 36.04
CA LYS A 235 3.52 -6.63 36.17
C LYS A 235 2.33 -5.97 35.51
N LYS A 236 1.36 -5.68 36.38
CA LYS A 236 0.13 -4.94 36.15
C LYS A 236 0.47 -3.63 35.43
N ILE A 237 0.04 -3.50 34.18
CA ILE A 237 -0.07 -2.22 33.49
C ILE A 237 -1.16 -1.46 34.22
N LYS A 238 -0.78 -0.46 35.04
CA LYS A 238 -1.72 0.50 35.63
C LYS A 238 -1.70 1.74 34.74
N ALA A 239 -2.62 1.80 33.78
CA ALA A 239 -2.89 3.01 33.03
C ALA A 239 -3.75 3.95 33.89
N THR A 240 -3.15 5.08 34.28
CA THR A 240 -3.72 6.44 34.28
C THR A 240 -5.14 6.70 34.80
N THR A 241 -5.24 7.49 35.88
CA THR A 241 -5.94 8.79 35.91
C THR A 241 -5.38 9.64 37.07
N LYS A 242 -4.71 10.75 36.77
CA LYS A 242 -4.47 11.83 37.74
C LYS A 242 -5.38 12.99 37.32
N PRO A 243 -6.23 13.54 38.21
CA PRO A 243 -7.03 14.71 37.88
C PRO A 243 -6.16 15.97 37.82
N LEU A 244 -6.46 16.85 36.87
CA LEU A 244 -5.97 18.21 36.79
C LEU A 244 -6.46 19.01 38.02
N PRO A 245 -5.62 19.84 38.66
CA PRO A 245 -6.12 20.85 39.60
C PRO A 245 -6.71 22.03 38.83
N SER A 246 -7.96 22.35 39.13
CA SER A 246 -8.67 23.57 38.75
C SER A 246 -8.48 24.66 39.80
N ALA A 247 -8.39 25.91 39.32
CA ALA A 247 -8.24 27.20 40.00
C ALA A 247 -6.80 27.59 40.38
#